data_AF-A0A2E2ZNL7-F1
#
_entry.id   AF-A0A2E2ZNL7-F1
#
_cell.length_a   1.000
_cell.length_b   1.000
_cell.length_c   1.000
_cell.angle_alpha   90.00
_cell.angle_beta   90.00
_cell.angle_gamma   90.00
#
_symmetry.space_group_name_H-M   'P 1'
#
loop_
_entity.id
_entity.type
_entity.pdbx_description
1 polymer ?
#
loop_
_entity_poly.entity_id
_entity_poly.type
_entity_poly.pdbx_seq_one_letter_code
_entity_poly.pdbx_strand_id
1 'polypeptide(L)'
;MNPKTANLINSISLIFMGVWGFIDVSSLTALIPTMFGVLILICFFLSNINEKMNRIFVHVAIVLTLLILFALIFTRLPKSIDDGGVGLIRVLIMVGTSIFSTVIFTKNFIDARRYKS
;
A
#
# COMPACT_ATOMS: atom_id res chain seq x y z
N MET A 1 8.86 14.19 0.22
CA MET A 1 7.48 13.79 0.57
C MET A 1 7.50 13.02 1.89
N ASN A 2 6.55 13.27 2.78
CA ASN A 2 6.46 12.59 4.08
C ASN A 2 5.97 11.12 3.88
N PRO A 3 6.56 10.12 4.57
CA PRO A 3 6.11 8.73 4.52
C PRO A 3 4.62 8.53 4.82
N LYS A 4 4.05 9.33 5.73
CA LYS A 4 2.62 9.29 6.05
C LYS A 4 1.75 9.61 4.84
N THR A 5 2.12 10.65 4.09
CA THR A 5 1.41 11.06 2.86
C THR A 5 1.56 10.00 1.77
N ALA A 6 2.71 9.33 1.68
CA ALA A 6 2.92 8.24 0.72
C ALA A 6 2.01 7.04 1.00
N ASN A 7 1.93 6.63 2.27
CA ASN A 7 1.04 5.55 2.68
C ASN A 7 -0.44 5.92 2.53
N LEU A 8 -0.81 7.19 2.73
CA LEU A 8 -2.19 7.65 2.47
C LEU A 8 -2.56 7.49 0.99
N ILE A 9 -1.70 7.94 0.08
CA ILE A 9 -1.92 7.78 -1.37
C ILE A 9 -2.01 6.30 -1.75
N ASN A 10 -1.11 5.47 -1.22
CA ASN A 10 -1.13 4.03 -1.46
C ASN A 10 -2.42 3.38 -0.94
N SER A 11 -2.83 3.70 0.28
CA SER A 11 -4.06 3.20 0.90
C SER A 11 -5.29 3.54 0.08
N ILE A 12 -5.43 4.79 -0.33
CA ILE A 12 -6.54 5.25 -1.16
C ILE A 12 -6.56 4.51 -2.50
N SER A 13 -5.40 4.38 -3.15
CA SER A 13 -5.26 3.63 -4.40
C SER A 13 -5.69 2.17 -4.24
N LEU A 14 -5.24 1.49 -3.19
CA LEU A 14 -5.59 0.09 -2.90
C LEU A 14 -7.09 -0.09 -2.65
N ILE A 15 -7.73 0.84 -1.93
CA ILE A 15 -9.17 0.80 -1.66
C ILE A 15 -9.96 0.94 -2.96
N PHE A 16 -9.72 2.01 -3.72
CA PHE A 16 -10.48 2.28 -4.94
C PHE A 16 -10.29 1.17 -5.98
N MET A 17 -9.04 0.78 -6.22
CA MET A 17 -8.73 -0.24 -7.21
C MET A 17 -9.19 -1.63 -6.73
N GLY A 18 -9.17 -1.92 -5.43
CA GLY A 18 -9.62 -3.20 -4.89
C GLY A 18 -11.15 -3.35 -4.97
N VAL A 19 -11.89 -2.30 -4.63
CA VAL A 19 -13.37 -2.27 -4.78
C VAL A 19 -13.76 -2.37 -6.25
N TRP A 20 -13.08 -1.63 -7.14
CA TRP A 20 -13.29 -1.78 -8.58
C TRP A 20 -13.06 -3.24 -9.01
N GLY A 21 -11.95 -3.84 -8.59
CA GLY A 21 -11.63 -5.22 -8.91
C GLY A 21 -12.71 -6.20 -8.45
N PHE A 22 -13.32 -5.97 -7.28
CA PHE A 22 -14.44 -6.79 -6.80
C PHE A 22 -15.68 -6.66 -7.68
N ILE A 23 -16.05 -5.45 -8.11
CA ILE A 23 -17.22 -5.23 -8.98
C ILE A 23 -17.02 -5.90 -10.34
N ASP A 24 -15.79 -5.83 -10.88
CA ASP A 24 -15.43 -6.35 -12.20
C ASP A 24 -15.37 -7.88 -12.25
N VAL A 25 -14.70 -8.52 -11.29
CA VAL A 25 -14.48 -9.99 -11.30
C VAL A 25 -15.34 -10.77 -10.31
N SER A 26 -16.20 -10.10 -9.54
CA SER A 26 -17.10 -10.69 -8.53
C SER A 26 -16.43 -11.72 -7.60
N SER A 27 -15.15 -11.50 -7.26
CA SER A 27 -14.34 -12.46 -6.49
C SER A 27 -13.95 -11.88 -5.14
N LEU A 28 -14.22 -12.61 -4.05
CA LEU A 28 -13.84 -12.20 -2.69
C LEU A 28 -12.34 -11.91 -2.55
N THR A 29 -11.51 -12.67 -3.28
CA THR A 29 -10.07 -12.47 -3.26
C THR A 29 -9.69 -11.07 -3.75
N ALA A 30 -10.53 -10.39 -4.55
CA ALA A 30 -10.25 -9.06 -5.11
C ALA A 30 -10.37 -7.95 -4.06
N LEU A 31 -10.96 -8.29 -2.91
CA LEU A 31 -11.11 -7.40 -1.77
C LEU A 31 -9.88 -7.41 -0.84
N ILE A 32 -8.93 -8.33 -1.04
CA ILE A 32 -7.69 -8.38 -0.23
C ILE A 32 -6.94 -7.03 -0.28
N PRO A 33 -6.66 -6.41 -1.46
CA PRO A 33 -6.07 -5.08 -1.53
C PRO A 33 -6.90 -4.02 -0.80
N THR A 34 -8.23 -4.07 -0.89
CA THR A 34 -9.12 -3.14 -0.17
C THR A 34 -8.95 -3.25 1.34
N MET A 35 -8.92 -4.47 1.89
CA MET A 35 -8.74 -4.69 3.32
C MET A 35 -7.40 -4.14 3.82
N PHE A 36 -6.32 -4.41 3.08
CA PHE A 36 -5.00 -3.83 3.37
C PHE A 36 -4.98 -2.32 3.26
N GLY A 37 -5.64 -1.77 2.23
CA GLY A 37 -5.81 -0.33 2.06
C GLY A 37 -6.48 0.30 3.26
N VAL A 38 -7.57 -0.28 3.78
CA VAL A 38 -8.27 0.21 4.99
C VAL A 38 -7.37 0.13 6.22
N LEU A 39 -6.65 -0.97 6.43
CA LEU A 39 -5.72 -1.12 7.56
C LEU A 39 -4.61 -0.06 7.53
N ILE A 40 -4.02 0.21 6.37
CA ILE A 40 -3.01 1.25 6.19
C ILE A 40 -3.62 2.65 6.46
N LEU A 41 -4.87 2.88 6.04
CA LEU A 41 -5.59 4.13 6.32
C LEU A 41 -5.78 4.35 7.83
N ILE A 42 -6.20 3.30 8.55
CA ILE A 42 -6.35 3.34 10.01
C ILE A 42 -5.00 3.68 10.65
N CYS A 43 -3.89 3.07 10.20
CA CYS A 43 -2.56 3.41 10.68
C CYS A 43 -2.22 4.89 10.44
N PHE A 44 -2.61 5.46 9.31
CA PHE A 44 -2.44 6.88 9.03
C PHE A 44 -3.22 7.75 10.02
N PHE A 45 -4.51 7.47 10.23
CA PHE A 45 -5.33 8.24 11.17
C PHE A 45 -4.78 8.18 12.60
N LEU A 46 -4.43 6.96 13.06
CA LEU A 46 -3.91 6.72 14.39
C LEU A 46 -2.53 7.37 14.60
N SER A 47 -1.70 7.44 13.56
CA SER A 47 -0.43 8.15 13.58
C SER A 47 -0.55 9.68 13.71
N ASN A 48 -1.71 10.25 13.34
CA ASN A 48 -1.97 11.68 13.43
C ASN A 48 -2.64 12.09 14.75
N ILE A 49 -3.25 11.15 15.49
CA ILE A 49 -3.86 11.44 16.79
C ILE A 49 -2.81 11.71 17.87
N ASN A 50 -1.69 10.97 17.85
CA ASN A 50 -0.68 11.08 18.90
C ASN A 50 0.76 10.96 18.37
N GLU A 51 1.53 12.02 18.54
CA GLU A 51 2.97 12.12 18.24
C GLU A 51 3.80 10.98 18.84
N LYS A 52 3.46 10.52 20.07
CA LYS A 52 4.18 9.42 20.73
C LYS A 52 3.96 8.07 20.02
N MET A 53 2.75 7.85 19.51
CA MET A 53 2.37 6.61 18.82
C MET A 53 2.70 6.63 17.32
N ASN A 54 2.93 7.82 16.76
CA ASN A 54 3.30 8.02 15.36
C ASN A 54 4.42 7.08 14.89
N ARG A 55 5.51 6.96 15.65
CA ARG A 55 6.65 6.09 15.28
C ARG A 55 6.25 4.63 15.08
N ILE A 56 5.36 4.12 15.94
CA ILE A 56 4.89 2.74 15.89
C ILE A 56 4.01 2.54 14.66
N PHE A 57 2.97 3.36 14.49
CA PHE A 57 2.03 3.18 13.38
C PHE A 57 2.62 3.44 12.01
N VAL A 58 3.63 4.32 11.92
CA VAL A 58 4.39 4.53 10.67
C VAL A 58 5.18 3.26 10.31
N HIS A 59 5.78 2.56 11.29
CA HIS A 59 6.46 1.28 11.04
C HIS A 59 5.48 0.14 10.73
N VAL A 60 4.35 0.07 11.43
CA VAL A 60 3.30 -0.91 11.12
C VAL A 60 2.78 -0.71 9.70
N ALA A 61 2.53 0.54 9.29
CA ALA A 61 2.04 0.85 7.96
C ALA A 61 3.01 0.40 6.85
N ILE A 62 4.33 0.58 7.00
CA ILE A 62 5.28 0.11 5.99
C ILE A 62 5.37 -1.41 5.93
N VAL A 63 5.28 -2.10 7.08
CA VAL A 63 5.26 -3.57 7.11
C VAL A 63 4.03 -4.08 6.37
N LEU A 64 2.88 -3.45 6.59
CA LEU A 64 1.65 -3.79 5.89
C LEU A 64 1.72 -3.51 4.38
N THR A 65 2.32 -2.37 4.00
CA THR A 65 2.58 -2.02 2.58
C THR A 65 3.51 -3.04 1.91
N LEU A 66 4.56 -3.49 2.60
CA LEU A 66 5.44 -4.54 2.08
C LEU A 66 4.70 -5.88 1.93
N LEU A 67 3.88 -6.24 2.91
CA LEU A 67 3.11 -7.48 2.88
C LEU A 67 2.12 -7.50 1.70
N ILE A 68 1.37 -6.41 1.48
CA ILE A 68 0.46 -6.35 0.33
C ILE A 68 1.21 -6.28 -0.99
N LEU A 69 2.37 -5.61 -1.06
CA LEU A 69 3.20 -5.59 -2.25
C LEU A 69 3.65 -7.00 -2.65
N PHE A 70 4.14 -7.78 -1.68
CA PHE A 70 4.50 -9.19 -1.93
C PHE A 70 3.28 -10.02 -2.35
N ALA A 71 2.14 -9.87 -1.68
CA ALA A 71 0.92 -10.56 -2.08
C ALA A 71 0.49 -10.20 -3.52
N LEU A 72 0.56 -8.92 -3.90
CA LEU A 72 0.22 -8.46 -5.25
C LEU A 72 1.15 -9.06 -6.31
N ILE A 73 2.47 -9.06 -6.06
CA ILE A 73 3.46 -9.60 -7.00
C ILE A 73 3.35 -11.11 -7.15
N PHE A 74 3.17 -11.85 -6.04
CA PHE A 74 3.20 -13.31 -6.10
C PHE A 74 1.86 -13.96 -6.45
N THR A 75 0.73 -13.30 -6.14
CA THR A 75 -0.59 -13.91 -6.33
C THR A 75 -1.40 -13.24 -7.44
N ARG A 76 -1.40 -11.91 -7.49
CA ARG A 76 -2.30 -11.16 -8.37
C ARG A 76 -1.71 -10.88 -9.73
N LEU A 77 -0.45 -10.48 -9.76
CA LEU A 77 0.24 -10.09 -10.98
C LEU A 77 0.30 -11.22 -12.02
N PRO A 78 0.66 -12.48 -11.68
CA PRO A 78 0.70 -13.57 -12.66
C PRO A 78 -0.67 -13.81 -13.28
N LYS A 79 -1.70 -13.90 -12.44
CA LYS A 79 -3.08 -14.11 -12.89
C LYS A 79 -3.57 -12.99 -13.82
N SER A 80 -3.24 -11.74 -13.50
CA SER A 80 -3.63 -10.61 -14.35
C SER A 80 -2.81 -10.48 -15.62
N ILE A 81 -1.60 -11.05 -15.68
CA ILE A 81 -0.84 -11.17 -16.94
C ILE A 81 -1.51 -12.18 -17.87
N ASP A 82 -1.95 -13.32 -17.32
CA ASP A 82 -2.65 -14.36 -18.08
C ASP A 82 -4.02 -13.86 -18.59
N ASP A 83 -4.79 -13.17 -17.74
CA ASP A 83 -6.11 -12.63 -18.08
C ASP A 83 -6.03 -11.39 -19.01
N GLY A 84 -4.94 -10.61 -18.92
CA GLY A 84 -4.73 -9.39 -19.69
C GLY A 84 -5.73 -8.25 -19.41
N GLY A 85 -5.73 -7.25 -20.28
CA GLY A 85 -6.73 -6.17 -20.30
C GLY A 85 -6.71 -5.21 -19.10
N VAL A 86 -7.90 -4.74 -18.71
CA VAL A 86 -8.08 -3.70 -17.67
C VAL A 86 -7.64 -4.20 -16.28
N GLY A 87 -7.77 -5.51 -16.02
CA GLY A 87 -7.33 -6.13 -14.77
C GLY A 87 -5.83 -6.01 -14.54
N LEU A 88 -5.02 -6.13 -15.59
CA LEU A 88 -3.56 -5.95 -15.54
C LEU A 88 -3.18 -4.51 -15.19
N ILE A 89 -3.77 -3.53 -15.88
CA ILE A 89 -3.50 -2.10 -15.64
C ILE A 89 -3.79 -1.74 -14.18
N ARG A 90 -4.91 -2.24 -13.65
CA ARG A 90 -5.31 -2.05 -12.25
C ARG A 90 -4.26 -2.60 -11.26
N VAL A 91 -3.78 -3.82 -11.48
CA VAL A 91 -2.75 -4.42 -10.62
C VAL A 91 -1.42 -3.68 -10.73
N LEU A 92 -1.03 -3.25 -11.93
CA LEU A 92 0.17 -2.43 -12.15
C LEU A 92 0.10 -1.10 -11.40
N ILE A 93 -1.06 -0.43 -11.37
CA ILE A 93 -1.27 0.78 -10.58
C ILE A 93 -1.08 0.50 -9.09
N MET A 94 -1.71 -0.56 -8.55
CA MET A 94 -1.58 -0.93 -7.13
C MET A 94 -0.14 -1.27 -6.73
N VAL A 95 0.56 -2.02 -7.58
CA VAL A 95 1.98 -2.38 -7.37
C VAL A 95 2.85 -1.13 -7.45
N GLY A 96 2.61 -0.27 -8.45
CA GLY A 96 3.34 0.98 -8.64
C GLY A 96 3.21 1.92 -7.43
N THR A 97 2.00 2.13 -6.92
CA THR A 97 1.77 2.97 -5.74
C THR A 97 2.37 2.37 -4.46
N SER A 98 2.35 1.05 -4.32
CA SER A 98 2.96 0.34 -3.18
C SER A 98 4.49 0.42 -3.21
N ILE A 99 5.11 0.23 -4.38
CA ILE A 99 6.56 0.40 -4.56
C ILE A 99 6.96 1.85 -4.28
N PHE A 100 6.23 2.81 -4.84
CA PHE A 100 6.48 4.23 -4.63
C PHE A 100 6.45 4.61 -3.15
N SER A 101 5.44 4.14 -2.41
CA SER A 101 5.35 4.36 -0.97
C SER A 101 6.53 3.76 -0.21
N THR A 102 6.90 2.52 -0.56
CA THR A 102 8.03 1.83 0.05
C THR A 102 9.36 2.57 -0.16
N VAL A 103 9.63 3.02 -1.39
CA VAL A 103 10.85 3.77 -1.71
C VAL A 103 10.94 5.08 -0.92
N ILE A 104 9.83 5.82 -0.80
CA ILE A 104 9.79 7.05 0.01
C ILE A 104 10.09 6.75 1.48
N PHE A 105 9.55 5.64 1.99
CA PHE A 105 9.80 5.22 3.36
C PHE A 105 11.27 4.88 3.59
N THR A 106 11.87 4.07 2.71
CA THR A 106 13.29 3.69 2.80
C THR A 106 14.20 4.92 2.73
N LYS A 107 13.91 5.87 1.83
CA LYS A 107 14.66 7.14 1.76
C LYS A 107 14.58 7.91 3.07
N ASN A 108 13.38 8.11 3.61
CA ASN A 108 13.22 8.80 4.89
C ASN A 108 13.94 8.09 6.04
N PHE A 109 13.96 6.75 6.05
CA PHE A 109 14.68 5.99 7.07
C PHE A 109 16.20 6.20 6.97
N ILE A 110 16.75 6.23 5.75
CA ILE A 110 18.17 6.52 5.51
C ILE A 110 18.52 7.95 5.93
N ASP A 111 17.71 8.93 5.53
CA ASP A 111 17.93 10.34 5.85
C ASP A 111 17.89 10.57 7.37
N ALA A 112 16.94 9.95 8.06
CA ALA A 112 16.85 10.02 9.52
C ALA A 112 18.09 9.43 10.23
N ARG A 113 18.82 8.50 9.61
CA ARG A 113 20.11 8.02 10.12
C ARG A 113 21.27 8.95 9.78
N ARG A 114 21.27 9.58 8.60
CA ARG A 114 22.32 10.53 8.18
C ARG A 114 22.34 11.79 9.04
N TYR A 115 21.18 12.31 9.45
CA TYR A 115 21.09 13.49 10.33
C TYR A 115 21.40 13.22 11.81
N LYS A 116 21.62 11.96 12.18
CA LYS A 116 21.92 11.53 13.55
C LYS A 116 23.39 11.12 13.76
N SER A 117 24.22 11.27 12.73
CA SER A 117 25.67 11.07 12.72
C SER A 117 26.38 12.40 12.50
#